data_AF-A0A1Y2IGV0-F1
#
_entry.id   AF-A0A1Y2IGV0-F1
#
_cell.length_a   1.000
_cell.length_b   1.000
_cell.length_c   1.000
_cell.angle_alpha   90.00
_cell.angle_beta   90.00
_cell.angle_gamma   90.00
#
_symmetry.space_group_name_H-M   'P 1'
#
loop_
_entity.id
_entity.type
_entity.pdbx_description
1 polymer ?
#
loop_
_entity_poly.entity_id
_entity_poly.type
_entity_poly.pdbx_seq_one_letter_code
_entity_poly.pdbx_strand_id
1 'polypeptide(L)'
;MPDSVQSLDTISDISSEPSYDSDEEDWLAEQEWQESLQQLQQLVSIVLLPYLGKFLGRRWSYWAYDRYVRLGLGKSFFLGQQRL
;
A
#
# COMPACT_ATOMS: atom_id res chain seq x y z
N MET A 1 24.43 57.92 19.37
CA MET A 1 24.44 56.59 18.74
C MET A 1 25.37 55.70 19.54
N PRO A 2 24.90 54.60 20.12
CA PRO A 2 25.79 53.54 20.58
C PRO A 2 25.63 52.24 19.77
N ASP A 3 26.77 51.58 19.58
CA ASP A 3 27.05 50.33 18.87
C ASP A 3 26.64 49.07 19.65
N SER A 4 26.30 48.04 18.86
CA SER A 4 26.64 46.61 19.00
C SER A 4 26.61 45.92 20.38
N VAL A 5 25.54 45.16 20.65
CA VAL A 5 25.60 43.85 21.33
C VAL A 5 24.64 42.90 20.58
N GLN A 6 25.21 42.00 19.78
CA GLN A 6 25.38 40.59 20.15
C GLN A 6 24.20 39.73 19.67
N SER A 7 24.33 39.34 18.40
CA SER A 7 23.64 38.24 17.74
C SER A 7 23.82 36.96 18.55
N LEU A 8 22.90 36.69 19.48
CA LEU A 8 22.83 35.40 20.18
C LEU A 8 21.39 35.02 20.55
N ASP A 9 20.39 35.67 19.94
CA ASP A 9 18.98 35.34 20.20
C ASP A 9 18.39 34.40 19.14
N THR A 10 19.03 34.25 17.98
CA THR A 10 18.47 33.47 16.85
C THR A 10 18.68 31.95 16.95
N ILE A 11 19.44 31.45 17.93
CA ILE A 11 19.72 30.00 18.09
C ILE A 11 18.98 29.38 19.28
N SER A 12 18.37 30.20 20.15
CA SER A 12 17.67 29.73 21.36
C SER A 12 16.22 29.31 21.11
N ASP A 13 15.63 29.69 19.97
CA ASP A 13 14.21 29.41 19.70
C ASP A 13 13.96 28.08 18.97
N ILE A 14 15.00 27.27 18.77
CA ILE A 14 14.88 25.93 18.16
C ILE A 14 14.58 24.83 19.19
N SER A 15 14.40 25.18 20.47
CA SER A 15 14.18 24.24 21.57
C SER A 15 12.91 24.48 22.38
N SER A 16 11.88 25.09 21.78
CA SER A 16 10.53 25.08 22.34
C SER A 16 9.69 24.15 21.49
N GLU A 17 9.75 22.85 21.78
CA GLU A 17 8.86 21.85 21.20
C GLU A 17 7.40 22.18 21.57
N PRO A 18 6.53 22.50 20.60
CA PRO A 18 5.10 22.53 20.87
C PRO A 18 4.61 21.08 20.94
N SER A 19 4.70 20.47 22.13
CA SER A 19 4.14 19.13 22.42
C SER A 19 2.59 19.05 22.25
N TYR A 20 1.94 20.15 21.86
CA TYR A 20 0.51 20.23 21.59
C TYR A 20 0.15 20.39 20.10
N ASP A 21 1.15 20.58 19.22
CA ASP A 21 0.97 20.74 17.76
C ASP A 21 1.25 19.43 17.01
N SER A 22 2.07 18.55 17.60
CA SER A 22 2.42 17.24 17.00
C SER A 22 1.19 16.35 16.76
N ASP A 23 0.21 16.36 17.67
CA ASP A 23 -1.01 15.58 17.49
C ASP A 23 -1.78 16.10 16.26
N GLU A 24 -2.02 17.42 16.15
CA GLU A 24 -2.75 18.03 15.03
C GLU A 24 -2.02 17.85 13.68
N GLU A 25 -0.69 17.98 13.65
CA GLU A 25 0.13 17.69 12.47
C GLU A 25 0.07 16.20 12.07
N ASP A 26 0.08 15.28 13.03
CA ASP A 26 -0.06 13.84 12.77
C ASP A 26 -1.45 13.51 12.19
N TRP A 27 -2.53 14.14 12.69
CA TRP A 27 -3.88 13.98 12.13
C TRP A 27 -3.98 14.52 10.69
N LEU A 28 -3.35 15.65 10.40
CA LEU A 28 -3.29 16.23 9.05
C LEU A 28 -2.48 15.36 8.08
N ALA A 29 -1.31 14.88 8.50
CA ALA A 29 -0.46 14.00 7.70
C ALA A 29 -1.15 12.67 7.36
N GLU A 30 -1.88 12.10 8.32
CA GLU A 30 -2.65 10.87 8.11
C GLU A 30 -3.82 11.09 7.14
N GLN A 31 -4.47 12.26 7.18
CA GLN A 31 -5.51 12.64 6.23
C GLN A 31 -4.95 12.80 4.80
N GLU A 32 -3.83 13.51 4.64
CA GLU A 32 -3.14 13.66 3.35
C GLU A 32 -2.65 12.31 2.81
N TRP A 33 -2.15 11.44 3.69
CA TRP A 33 -1.74 10.09 3.33
C TRP A 33 -2.91 9.26 2.77
N GLN A 34 -4.08 9.35 3.39
CA GLN A 34 -5.27 8.63 2.96
C GLN A 34 -5.80 9.10 1.60
N GLU A 35 -5.76 10.41 1.35
CA GLU A 35 -6.10 10.97 0.04
C GLU A 35 -5.13 10.46 -1.04
N SER A 36 -3.83 10.43 -0.75
CA SER A 36 -2.81 9.91 -1.67
C SER A 36 -2.97 8.40 -1.94
N LEU A 37 -3.36 7.61 -0.92
CA LEU A 37 -3.62 6.18 -1.06
C LEU A 37 -4.86 5.89 -1.90
N GLN A 38 -5.93 6.66 -1.74
CA GLN A 38 -7.15 6.47 -2.52
C GLN A 38 -6.89 6.70 -4.01
N GLN A 39 -6.03 7.66 -4.34
CA GLN A 39 -5.62 7.93 -5.71
C GLN A 39 -4.73 6.80 -6.26
N LEU A 40 -3.78 6.31 -5.46
CA LEU A 40 -2.96 5.15 -5.82
C LEU A 40 -3.82 3.91 -6.06
N GLN A 41 -4.90 3.70 -5.30
CA GLN A 41 -5.79 2.55 -5.49
C GLN A 41 -6.41 2.51 -6.89
N GLN A 42 -6.80 3.66 -7.46
CA GLN A 42 -7.33 3.71 -8.84
C GLN A 42 -6.26 3.32 -9.87
N LEU A 43 -5.06 3.87 -9.76
CA LEU A 43 -3.95 3.53 -10.65
C LEU A 43 -3.54 2.06 -10.51
N VAL A 44 -3.44 1.57 -9.27
CA VAL A 44 -3.18 0.17 -8.96
C VAL A 44 -4.25 -0.70 -9.58
N SER A 45 -5.54 -0.37 -9.53
CA SER A 45 -6.56 -1.20 -10.17
C SER A 45 -6.39 -1.29 -11.70
N ILE A 46 -6.11 -0.17 -12.36
CA ILE A 46 -5.91 -0.09 -13.81
C ILE A 46 -4.66 -0.83 -14.27
N VAL A 47 -3.61 -0.87 -13.46
CA VAL A 47 -2.35 -1.55 -13.81
C VAL A 47 -2.35 -2.99 -13.29
N LEU A 48 -2.72 -3.21 -12.03
CA LEU A 48 -2.66 -4.52 -11.39
C LEU A 48 -3.66 -5.50 -11.99
N LEU A 49 -4.90 -5.09 -12.32
CA LEU A 49 -5.88 -5.99 -12.95
C LEU A 49 -5.39 -6.60 -14.28
N PRO A 50 -4.93 -5.83 -15.27
CA PRO A 50 -4.47 -6.41 -16.53
C PRO A 50 -3.18 -7.23 -16.36
N TYR A 51 -2.27 -6.83 -15.48
CA TYR A 51 -1.04 -7.60 -15.24
C TYR A 51 -1.32 -8.91 -14.52
N LEU A 52 -2.12 -8.87 -13.45
CA LEU A 52 -2.54 -10.05 -12.71
C LEU A 52 -3.38 -10.97 -13.61
N GLY A 53 -4.30 -10.41 -14.39
CA GLY A 53 -5.09 -11.16 -15.38
C GLY A 53 -4.23 -11.85 -16.45
N LYS A 54 -3.19 -11.19 -16.96
CA LYS A 54 -2.25 -11.79 -17.93
C LYS A 54 -1.41 -12.89 -17.29
N PHE A 55 -0.98 -12.70 -16.04
CA PHE A 55 -0.16 -13.67 -15.31
C PHE A 55 -0.97 -14.91 -14.92
N LEU A 56 -2.15 -14.71 -14.31
CA LEU A 56 -3.06 -15.80 -13.97
C LEU A 56 -3.57 -16.46 -15.25
N GLY A 57 -4.02 -15.72 -16.26
CA GLY A 57 -4.56 -16.30 -17.50
C GLY A 57 -3.57 -17.24 -18.21
N ARG A 58 -2.29 -16.86 -18.33
CA ARG A 58 -1.28 -17.71 -19.01
C ARG A 58 -0.80 -18.87 -18.16
N ARG A 59 -0.60 -18.68 -16.85
CA ARG A 59 -0.08 -19.75 -15.99
C ARG A 59 -1.16 -20.68 -15.45
N TRP A 60 -2.35 -20.16 -15.16
CA TRP A 60 -3.47 -20.98 -14.68
C TRP A 60 -4.17 -21.74 -15.78
N SER A 61 -4.14 -21.30 -17.05
CA SER A 61 -4.76 -22.07 -18.14
C SER A 61 -4.16 -23.46 -18.28
N TYR A 62 -2.82 -23.57 -18.29
CA TYR A 62 -2.16 -24.87 -18.33
C TYR A 62 -2.42 -25.70 -17.07
N TRP A 63 -2.38 -25.09 -15.89
CA TRP A 63 -2.65 -25.79 -14.64
C TRP A 63 -4.10 -26.29 -14.56
N ALA A 64 -5.07 -25.44 -14.90
CA ALA A 64 -6.48 -25.78 -14.90
C ALA A 64 -6.82 -26.85 -15.94
N TYR A 65 -6.18 -26.78 -17.13
CA TYR A 65 -6.34 -27.80 -18.16
C TYR A 65 -5.72 -29.14 -17.76
N ASP A 66 -4.50 -29.16 -17.22
CA ASP A 66 -3.87 -30.39 -16.73
C ASP A 66 -4.68 -31.01 -15.58
N ARG A 67 -5.16 -30.17 -14.65
CA ARG A 67 -6.07 -30.54 -13.57
C ARG A 67 -7.39 -31.11 -14.11
N TYR A 68 -7.96 -30.50 -15.15
CA TYR A 68 -9.19 -30.93 -15.82
C TYR A 68 -9.01 -32.29 -16.50
N VAL A 69 -7.92 -32.46 -17.26
CA VAL A 69 -7.59 -33.72 -17.93
C VAL A 69 -7.35 -34.84 -16.91
N ARG A 70 -6.69 -34.53 -15.78
CA ARG A 70 -6.43 -35.51 -14.71
C ARG A 70 -7.66 -35.90 -13.89
N LEU A 71 -8.56 -34.97 -13.58
CA LEU A 71 -9.65 -35.19 -12.59
C LEU A 71 -11.07 -35.25 -13.18
N GLY A 72 -11.25 -34.81 -14.42
CA GLY A 72 -12.55 -34.69 -15.09
C GLY A 72 -13.46 -33.59 -14.49
N LEU A 73 -14.63 -33.34 -15.09
CA LEU A 73 -15.66 -32.39 -14.60
C LEU A 73 -16.43 -32.88 -13.35
N GLY A 74 -15.80 -33.74 -12.54
CA GLY A 74 -16.42 -34.35 -11.37
C GLY A 74 -16.12 -33.60 -10.06
N LYS A 75 -16.77 -34.02 -8.97
CA LYS A 75 -16.48 -33.54 -7.59
C LYS A 75 -15.00 -33.68 -7.22
N SER A 76 -14.30 -34.62 -7.84
CA SER A 76 -12.85 -34.83 -7.77
C SER A 76 -12.01 -33.62 -8.22
N PHE A 77 -12.52 -32.76 -9.11
CA PHE A 77 -11.86 -31.52 -9.52
C PHE A 77 -11.81 -30.49 -8.39
N PHE A 78 -12.94 -30.28 -7.70
CA PHE A 78 -13.11 -29.26 -6.66
C PHE A 78 -12.77 -29.74 -5.25
N LEU A 79 -13.07 -30.99 -4.90
CA LEU A 79 -12.86 -31.51 -3.53
C LEU A 79 -11.50 -32.21 -3.36
N GLY A 80 -10.74 -32.44 -4.44
CA GLY A 80 -9.51 -33.23 -4.41
C GLY A 80 -9.79 -34.71 -4.10
N GLN A 81 -8.87 -35.59 -4.49
CA GLN A 81 -8.97 -37.00 -4.09
C GLN A 81 -8.95 -37.08 -2.57
N GLN A 82 -10.10 -37.38 -1.94
CA GLN A 82 -10.08 -38.04 -0.65
C GLN A 82 -9.50 -39.43 -0.89
N ARG A 83 -8.21 -39.58 -0.59
CA ARG A 83 -7.64 -40.90 -0.35
C ARG A 83 -8.24 -41.41 0.96
N LEU A 84 -9.12 -42.41 0.85
CA LEU A 84 -9.26 -43.43 1.88
C LEU A 84 -8.15 -44.46 1.68
#